data_AF-A0A8J7NKC1-F1
#
_entry.id   AF-A0A8J7NKC1-F1
#
_cell.length_a   1.000
_cell.length_b   1.000
_cell.length_c   1.000
_cell.angle_alpha   90.00
_cell.angle_beta   90.00
_cell.angle_gamma   90.00
#
_symmetry.space_group_name_H-M   'P 1'
#
loop_
_entity.id
_entity.type
_entity.pdbx_description
1 polymer ?
#
loop_
_entity_poly.entity_id
_entity_poly.type
_entity_poly.pdbx_seq_one_letter_code
_entity_poly.pdbx_strand_id
1 'polypeptide(L)'
;MLKKSHVKLLKSETINYPTTDMMRNLLIAQVKIHGLELCLMTSHLESCKEHSQERMNQLRKVWEKMREAPANVTVIFGGDTNLRDHEVAKLGGLPSGVCDIWEFLGRPEHCKYTWDTKTNTNKKLCYVSRLRFDRVLLRAAKEGARVVPEHMDLIGLEKLDCGRFTSDHWGILCGFTIQT
;
A
#
# COMPACT_ATOMS: atom_id res chain seq x y z
N MET A 1 12.27 11.15 -2.50
CA MET A 1 11.53 11.83 -1.41
C MET A 1 10.63 12.92 -1.97
N LEU A 2 9.46 13.15 -1.35
CA LEU A 2 8.47 14.13 -1.76
C LEU A 2 9.06 15.55 -1.77
N LYS A 3 9.15 16.17 -2.95
CA LYS A 3 9.53 17.58 -3.09
C LYS A 3 8.26 18.44 -3.08
N LYS A 4 8.14 19.37 -2.13
CA LYS A 4 6.95 20.25 -2.00
C LYS A 4 6.61 21.00 -3.29
N SER A 5 7.61 21.36 -4.09
CA SER A 5 7.43 22.04 -5.37
C SER A 5 6.78 21.18 -6.46
N HIS A 6 6.77 19.85 -6.32
CA HIS A 6 6.32 18.93 -7.38
C HIS A 6 4.88 18.45 -7.18
N VAL A 7 4.33 18.61 -5.97
CA VAL A 7 3.02 18.06 -5.60
C VAL A 7 2.14 19.14 -5.02
N LYS A 8 1.00 19.40 -5.69
CA LYS A 8 -0.05 20.29 -5.18
C LYS A 8 -1.17 19.45 -4.57
N LEU A 9 -1.43 19.63 -3.28
CA LEU A 9 -2.63 19.08 -2.65
C LEU A 9 -3.87 19.82 -3.15
N LEU A 10 -4.89 19.08 -3.59
CA LEU A 10 -6.18 19.64 -4.02
C LEU A 10 -7.21 19.51 -2.90
N LYS A 11 -7.36 18.31 -2.34
CA LYS A 11 -8.19 18.04 -1.15
C LYS A 11 -7.72 16.77 -0.44
N SER A 12 -8.09 16.63 0.83
CA SER A 12 -7.88 15.41 1.59
C SER A 12 -9.11 15.09 2.44
N GLU A 13 -9.34 13.81 2.67
CA GLU A 13 -10.39 13.30 3.54
C GLU A 13 -9.90 12.09 4.33
N THR A 14 -10.50 11.86 5.49
CA THR A 14 -10.25 10.69 6.32
C THR A 14 -11.57 9.96 6.52
N ILE A 15 -11.57 8.66 6.25
CA ILE A 15 -12.73 7.79 6.38
C ILE A 15 -12.47 6.84 7.54
N ASN A 16 -13.26 6.95 8.59
CA ASN A 16 -13.15 6.08 9.76
C ASN A 16 -13.67 4.68 9.44
N TYR A 17 -13.01 3.66 10.00
CA TYR A 17 -13.55 2.32 10.03
C TYR A 17 -14.38 2.16 11.32
N PRO A 18 -15.71 1.99 11.25
CA PRO A 18 -16.57 2.08 12.43
C PRO A 18 -16.36 0.93 13.42
N THR A 19 -15.79 -0.18 12.96
CA THR A 19 -15.63 -1.43 13.70
C THR A 19 -14.17 -1.75 14.04
N THR A 20 -13.27 -0.77 13.90
CA THR A 20 -11.86 -0.94 14.29
C THR A 20 -11.70 -0.88 15.81
N ASP A 21 -10.86 -1.76 16.35
CA ASP A 21 -10.44 -1.73 17.76
C ASP A 21 -9.07 -1.05 17.93
N MET A 22 -8.47 -0.58 16.83
CA MET A 22 -7.10 -0.07 16.79
C MET A 22 -7.00 1.33 16.17
N MET A 23 -8.11 2.08 16.19
CA MET A 23 -8.22 3.46 15.67
C MET A 23 -7.81 3.59 14.20
N ARG A 24 -8.14 2.58 13.38
CA ARG A 24 -7.78 2.56 11.96
C ARG A 24 -8.71 3.44 11.13
N ASN A 25 -8.16 4.01 10.06
CA ASN A 25 -8.89 4.80 9.09
C ASN A 25 -8.25 4.67 7.70
N LEU A 26 -8.95 5.20 6.70
CA LEU A 26 -8.46 5.39 5.35
C LEU A 26 -8.22 6.88 5.12
N LEU A 27 -6.97 7.27 4.89
CA LEU A 27 -6.61 8.63 4.49
C LEU A 27 -6.56 8.70 2.97
N ILE A 28 -7.20 9.71 2.40
CA ILE A 28 -7.25 9.97 0.97
C ILE A 28 -6.77 11.39 0.71
N ALA A 29 -5.87 11.56 -0.26
CA ALA A 29 -5.39 12.84 -0.72
C ALA A 29 -5.48 12.91 -2.24
N GLN A 30 -6.24 13.86 -2.76
CA GLN A 30 -6.23 14.20 -4.17
C GLN A 30 -5.15 15.24 -4.42
N VAL A 31 -4.26 14.93 -5.35
CA VAL A 31 -3.08 15.73 -5.64
C VAL A 31 -2.91 15.94 -7.13
N LYS A 32 -2.18 16.99 -7.48
CA LYS A 32 -1.69 17.23 -8.84
C LYS A 32 -0.17 17.12 -8.85
N ILE A 33 0.36 16.24 -9.68
CA ILE A 33 1.80 16.00 -9.86
C ILE A 33 2.12 16.16 -11.35
N HIS A 34 2.98 17.12 -11.70
CA HIS A 34 3.35 17.40 -13.10
C HIS A 34 2.16 17.53 -14.07
N GLY A 35 1.06 18.14 -13.61
CA GLY A 35 -0.16 18.31 -14.42
C GLY A 35 -1.16 17.16 -14.34
N LEU A 36 -0.75 15.99 -13.85
CA LEU A 36 -1.60 14.81 -13.69
C LEU A 36 -2.31 14.81 -12.34
N GLU A 37 -3.62 14.56 -12.34
CA GLU A 37 -4.40 14.37 -11.12
C GLU A 37 -4.35 12.92 -10.65
N LEU A 38 -4.00 12.74 -9.37
CA LEU A 38 -3.89 11.45 -8.73
C LEU A 38 -4.70 11.43 -7.43
N CYS A 39 -5.28 10.28 -7.13
CA CYS A 39 -5.84 9.98 -5.83
C CYS A 39 -4.87 9.07 -5.07
N LEU A 40 -4.22 9.60 -4.04
CA LEU A 40 -3.33 8.86 -3.17
C LEU A 40 -4.11 8.42 -1.94
N MET A 41 -4.00 7.14 -1.59
CA MET A 41 -4.71 6.54 -0.46
C MET A 41 -3.72 5.78 0.42
N THR A 42 -3.91 5.85 1.74
CA THR A 42 -3.16 5.03 2.67
C THR A 42 -4.00 4.60 3.85
N SER A 43 -3.68 3.44 4.40
CA SER A 43 -4.30 2.91 5.60
C SER A 43 -3.35 1.92 6.26
N HIS A 44 -3.48 1.79 7.57
CA HIS A 44 -2.93 0.68 8.32
C HIS A 44 -4.11 -0.22 8.72
N LEU A 45 -4.34 -1.31 8.00
CA LEU A 45 -5.49 -2.19 8.23
C LEU A 45 -5.30 -3.07 9.47
N GLU A 46 -6.42 -3.48 10.09
CA GLU A 46 -6.48 -4.17 11.38
C GLU A 46 -5.40 -5.25 11.52
N SER A 47 -4.60 -5.13 12.57
CA SER A 47 -3.42 -5.98 12.77
C SER A 47 -3.76 -7.30 13.45
N CYS A 48 -2.76 -8.17 13.54
CA CYS A 48 -2.87 -9.50 14.14
C CYS A 48 -3.78 -10.46 13.36
N LYS A 49 -3.69 -11.75 13.67
CA LYS A 49 -4.35 -12.82 12.90
C LYS A 49 -5.84 -12.87 13.21
N GLU A 50 -6.19 -12.58 14.45
CA GLU A 50 -7.51 -12.68 15.07
C GLU A 50 -8.49 -11.72 14.41
N HIS A 51 -8.03 -10.55 13.98
CA HIS A 51 -8.86 -9.51 13.36
C HIS A 51 -8.99 -9.64 11.83
N SER A 52 -8.88 -10.87 11.31
CA SER A 52 -9.01 -11.18 9.88
C SER A 52 -10.31 -10.64 9.28
N GLN A 53 -11.43 -10.81 9.99
CA GLN A 53 -12.73 -10.36 9.50
C GLN A 53 -12.80 -8.84 9.36
N GLU A 54 -12.32 -8.10 10.36
CA GLU A 54 -12.31 -6.64 10.33
C GLU A 54 -11.35 -6.11 9.26
N ARG A 55 -10.14 -6.66 9.17
CA ARG A 55 -9.19 -6.32 8.08
C ARG A 55 -9.81 -6.52 6.69
N MET A 56 -10.57 -7.59 6.47
CA MET A 56 -11.29 -7.81 5.21
C MET A 56 -12.41 -6.78 4.98
N ASN A 57 -13.13 -6.35 6.03
CA ASN A 57 -14.13 -5.29 5.92
C ASN A 57 -13.49 -3.95 5.51
N GLN A 58 -12.36 -3.61 6.13
CA GLN A 58 -11.59 -2.40 5.82
C GLN A 58 -11.03 -2.45 4.39
N LEU A 59 -10.51 -3.61 3.95
CA LEU A 59 -10.05 -3.81 2.58
C LEU A 59 -11.18 -3.59 1.55
N ARG A 60 -12.40 -4.09 1.83
CA ARG A 60 -13.57 -3.79 0.97
C ARG A 60 -13.83 -2.28 0.89
N LYS A 61 -13.68 -1.54 1.98
CA LYS A 61 -13.85 -0.08 2.01
C LYS A 61 -12.77 0.64 1.21
N VAL A 62 -11.53 0.18 1.26
CA VAL A 62 -10.44 0.67 0.39
C VAL A 62 -10.81 0.47 -1.08
N TRP A 63 -11.23 -0.74 -1.46
CA TRP A 63 -11.59 -1.05 -2.84
C TRP A 63 -12.83 -0.28 -3.34
N GLU A 64 -13.83 -0.09 -2.48
CA GLU A 64 -14.98 0.77 -2.75
C GLU A 64 -14.52 2.18 -3.13
N LYS A 65 -13.66 2.79 -2.30
CA LYS A 65 -13.15 4.14 -2.53
C LYS A 65 -12.23 4.26 -3.75
N MET A 66 -11.45 3.22 -4.04
CA MET A 66 -10.69 3.16 -5.30
C MET A 66 -11.62 3.16 -6.52
N ARG A 67 -12.74 2.44 -6.47
CA ARG A 67 -13.69 2.38 -7.60
C ARG A 67 -14.46 3.68 -7.80
N GLU A 68 -14.82 4.37 -6.72
CA GLU A 68 -15.57 5.64 -6.76
C GLU A 68 -14.82 6.81 -7.39
N ALA A 69 -13.48 6.75 -7.43
CA ALA A 69 -12.69 7.81 -8.04
C ALA A 69 -13.05 8.00 -9.54
N PRO A 70 -13.03 9.23 -10.09
CA PRO A 70 -13.36 9.50 -11.49
C PRO A 70 -12.54 8.67 -12.49
N ALA A 71 -13.09 8.35 -13.65
CA ALA A 71 -12.45 7.47 -14.63
C ALA A 71 -11.13 8.01 -15.21
N ASN A 72 -10.97 9.33 -15.25
CA ASN A 72 -9.77 10.05 -15.69
C ASN A 72 -8.71 10.23 -14.58
N VAL A 73 -8.95 9.71 -13.36
CA VAL A 73 -8.01 9.83 -12.23
C VAL A 73 -7.38 8.49 -11.92
N THR A 74 -6.05 8.46 -11.86
CA THR A 74 -5.32 7.28 -11.36
C THR A 74 -5.38 7.25 -9.84
N VAL A 75 -5.64 6.07 -9.28
CA VAL A 75 -5.67 5.85 -7.83
C VAL A 75 -4.52 4.95 -7.41
N ILE A 76 -3.75 5.38 -6.43
CA ILE A 76 -2.67 4.60 -5.81
C ILE A 76 -2.98 4.46 -4.33
N PHE A 77 -3.21 3.23 -3.89
CA PHE A 77 -3.28 2.89 -2.48
C PHE A 77 -1.95 2.26 -2.06
N GLY A 78 -1.36 2.71 -0.96
CA GLY A 78 -0.20 2.09 -0.35
C GLY A 78 -0.29 2.11 1.17
N GLY A 79 0.08 1.02 1.83
CA GLY A 79 0.11 0.97 3.29
C GLY A 79 0.33 -0.42 3.85
N ASP A 80 0.39 -0.51 5.18
CA ASP A 80 0.40 -1.78 5.89
C ASP A 80 -1.01 -2.38 5.86
N THR A 81 -1.18 -3.38 5.02
CA THR A 81 -2.46 -4.07 4.87
C THR A 81 -2.67 -5.17 5.90
N ASN A 82 -1.63 -5.63 6.61
CA ASN A 82 -1.67 -6.81 7.47
C ASN A 82 -2.23 -8.10 6.81
N LEU A 83 -2.37 -8.09 5.47
CA LEU A 83 -3.09 -9.13 4.73
C LEU A 83 -2.31 -10.43 4.62
N ARG A 84 -3.06 -11.51 4.60
CA ARG A 84 -2.61 -12.81 4.10
C ARG A 84 -3.29 -13.07 2.76
N ASP A 85 -2.60 -13.77 1.86
CA ASP A 85 -3.09 -13.96 0.49
C ASP A 85 -4.45 -14.67 0.42
N HIS A 86 -4.73 -15.58 1.36
CA HIS A 86 -6.03 -16.25 1.45
C HIS A 86 -7.19 -15.30 1.78
N GLU A 87 -6.94 -14.14 2.38
CA GLU A 87 -7.98 -13.15 2.68
C GLU A 87 -8.43 -12.44 1.42
N VAL A 88 -7.48 -12.10 0.54
CA VAL A 88 -7.78 -11.55 -0.79
C VAL A 88 -8.56 -12.57 -1.62
N ALA A 89 -8.16 -13.85 -1.58
CA ALA A 89 -8.87 -14.93 -2.25
C ALA A 89 -10.31 -15.11 -1.73
N LYS A 90 -10.53 -15.04 -0.41
CA LYS A 90 -11.87 -15.08 0.22
C LYS A 90 -12.79 -13.95 -0.26
N LEU A 91 -12.24 -12.82 -0.67
CA LEU A 91 -12.99 -11.69 -1.21
C LEU A 91 -13.24 -11.79 -2.72
N GLY A 92 -12.84 -12.88 -3.37
CA GLY A 92 -12.99 -13.07 -4.82
C GLY A 92 -11.83 -12.50 -5.65
N GLY A 93 -10.70 -12.16 -5.02
CA GLY A 93 -9.57 -11.53 -5.68
C GLY A 93 -9.66 -10.00 -5.72
N LEU A 94 -8.70 -9.37 -6.42
CA LEU A 94 -8.71 -7.93 -6.61
C LEU A 94 -9.89 -7.51 -7.52
N PRO A 95 -10.52 -6.35 -7.27
CA PRO A 95 -11.54 -5.81 -8.17
C PRO A 95 -11.00 -5.57 -9.58
N SER A 96 -11.88 -5.68 -10.58
CA SER A 96 -11.52 -5.38 -11.97
C SER A 96 -10.92 -3.97 -12.11
N GLY A 97 -9.83 -3.87 -12.86
CA GLY A 97 -9.08 -2.62 -13.07
C GLY A 97 -8.15 -2.21 -11.91
N VAL A 98 -8.10 -2.99 -10.83
CA VAL A 98 -7.12 -2.83 -9.74
C VAL A 98 -6.06 -3.92 -9.85
N CYS A 99 -4.78 -3.54 -9.77
CA CYS A 99 -3.66 -4.48 -9.69
C CYS A 99 -2.82 -4.26 -8.42
N ASP A 100 -2.21 -5.33 -7.92
CA ASP A 100 -1.12 -5.27 -6.95
C ASP A 100 0.19 -5.05 -7.71
N ILE A 101 0.95 -4.00 -7.36
CA ILE A 101 2.15 -3.62 -8.10
C ILE A 101 3.22 -4.72 -8.04
N TRP A 102 3.37 -5.40 -6.90
CA TRP A 102 4.34 -6.49 -6.77
C TRP A 102 3.97 -7.65 -7.71
N GLU A 103 2.66 -7.95 -7.82
CA GLU A 103 2.19 -8.96 -8.77
C GLU A 103 2.35 -8.51 -10.23
N PHE A 104 2.04 -7.25 -10.53
CA PHE A 104 2.19 -6.66 -11.86
C PHE A 104 3.63 -6.70 -12.37
N LEU A 105 4.61 -6.45 -11.49
CA LEU A 105 6.04 -6.49 -11.81
C LEU A 105 6.63 -7.91 -11.88
N GLY A 106 5.78 -8.95 -11.91
CA GLY A 106 6.24 -10.33 -12.06
C GLY A 106 6.70 -10.98 -10.76
N ARG A 107 6.21 -10.49 -9.61
CA ARG A 107 6.47 -11.08 -8.28
C ARG A 107 7.96 -11.16 -7.90
N PRO A 108 8.72 -10.06 -8.01
CA PRO A 108 10.15 -10.06 -7.71
C PRO A 108 10.41 -10.52 -6.26
N GLU A 109 11.26 -11.54 -6.09
CA GLU A 109 11.48 -12.18 -4.80
C GLU A 109 12.26 -11.27 -3.83
N HIS A 110 13.13 -10.38 -4.33
CA HIS A 110 13.96 -9.50 -3.51
C HIS A 110 13.16 -8.49 -2.68
N CYS A 111 11.93 -8.17 -3.08
CA CYS A 111 11.06 -7.24 -2.37
C CYS A 111 9.72 -7.82 -1.92
N LYS A 112 9.62 -9.15 -1.85
CA LYS A 112 8.38 -9.85 -1.49
C LYS A 112 7.99 -9.70 -0.02
N TYR A 113 8.94 -9.81 0.90
CA TYR A 113 8.65 -9.82 2.34
C TYR A 113 8.97 -8.46 2.95
N THR A 114 7.95 -7.78 3.44
CA THR A 114 8.06 -6.42 4.00
C THR A 114 8.09 -6.45 5.51
N TRP A 115 7.66 -7.56 6.13
CA TRP A 115 7.87 -7.86 7.54
C TRP A 115 8.51 -9.24 7.66
N ASP A 116 9.77 -9.29 8.09
CA ASP A 116 10.59 -10.51 8.09
C ASP A 116 11.40 -10.62 9.38
N THR A 117 10.96 -11.48 10.30
CA THR A 117 11.62 -11.67 11.61
C THR A 117 12.91 -12.48 11.54
N LYS A 118 13.25 -13.07 10.38
CA LYS A 118 14.54 -13.72 10.15
C LYS A 118 15.62 -12.67 9.89
N THR A 119 15.30 -11.65 9.10
CA THR A 119 16.26 -10.61 8.69
C THR A 119 16.17 -9.33 9.52
N ASN A 120 15.02 -9.06 10.14
CA ASN A 120 14.78 -7.91 10.98
C ASN A 120 14.73 -8.32 12.46
N THR A 121 15.64 -7.77 13.26
CA THR A 121 15.80 -8.11 14.69
C THR A 121 15.14 -7.11 15.64
N ASN A 122 14.33 -6.17 15.14
CA ASN A 122 13.71 -5.15 15.99
C ASN A 122 12.67 -5.73 16.94
N LYS A 123 11.99 -6.81 16.53
CA LYS A 123 11.10 -7.61 17.38
C LYS A 123 11.87 -8.87 17.82
N LYS A 124 11.96 -9.08 19.13
CA LYS A 124 12.59 -10.28 19.71
C LYS A 124 11.57 -11.43 19.77
N LEU A 125 11.28 -12.06 18.64
CA LEU A 125 10.35 -13.20 18.55
C LEU A 125 11.12 -14.52 18.57
N CYS A 126 10.51 -15.55 19.17
CA CYS A 126 11.06 -16.91 19.22
C CYS A 126 10.77 -17.75 17.97
N TYR A 127 10.18 -17.15 16.92
CA TYR A 127 9.80 -17.82 15.69
C TYR A 127 10.14 -16.97 14.46
N VAL A 128 10.33 -17.65 13.32
CA VAL A 128 10.50 -17.01 12.02
C VAL A 128 9.14 -16.82 11.36
N SER A 129 8.86 -15.60 10.94
CA SER A 129 7.68 -15.26 10.16
C SER A 129 8.04 -14.20 9.13
N ARG A 130 7.59 -14.41 7.89
CA ARG A 130 7.93 -13.60 6.72
C ARG A 130 6.64 -13.32 5.98
N LEU A 131 6.19 -12.08 6.00
CA LEU A 131 4.88 -11.67 5.52
C LEU A 131 4.98 -10.45 4.59
N ARG A 132 4.09 -10.42 3.60
CA ARG A 132 3.92 -9.31 2.66
C ARG A 132 2.73 -8.45 3.13
N PHE A 133 2.96 -7.76 4.24
CA PHE A 133 1.96 -6.94 4.89
C PHE A 133 1.79 -5.60 4.17
N ASP A 134 2.90 -4.98 3.79
CA ASP A 134 2.91 -3.72 3.08
C ASP A 134 2.64 -4.01 1.59
N ARG A 135 1.62 -3.36 1.04
CA ARG A 135 1.21 -3.56 -0.36
C ARG A 135 0.92 -2.23 -1.03
N VAL A 136 1.11 -2.19 -2.34
CA VAL A 136 0.75 -1.05 -3.18
C VAL A 136 -0.21 -1.53 -4.26
N LEU A 137 -1.41 -0.95 -4.29
CA LEU A 137 -2.45 -1.24 -5.27
C LEU A 137 -2.63 -0.04 -6.20
N LEU A 138 -2.82 -0.32 -7.48
CA LEU A 138 -3.02 0.68 -8.52
C LEU A 138 -4.36 0.45 -9.22
N ARG A 139 -5.15 1.51 -9.36
CA ARG A 139 -6.24 1.58 -10.34
C ARG A 139 -5.90 2.66 -11.35
N ALA A 140 -5.47 2.23 -12.54
CA ALA A 140 -5.13 3.16 -13.62
C ALA A 140 -6.35 3.97 -14.08
N ALA A 141 -6.13 5.22 -14.48
CA ALA A 141 -7.12 5.99 -15.23
C ALA A 141 -7.45 5.28 -16.55
N LYS A 142 -8.71 5.35 -16.97
CA LYS A 142 -9.18 4.80 -18.26
C LYS A 142 -8.92 5.77 -19.42
N GLU A 143 -8.76 7.05 -19.10
CA GLU A 143 -8.61 8.16 -20.04
C GLU A 143 -7.39 8.99 -19.68
N GLY A 144 -6.74 9.58 -20.70
CA GLY A 144 -5.56 10.42 -20.51
C GLY A 144 -4.28 9.63 -20.26
N ALA A 145 -3.30 10.29 -19.63
CA ALA A 145 -1.98 9.73 -19.39
C ALA A 145 -2.05 8.52 -18.43
N ARG A 146 -1.34 7.45 -18.78
CA ARG A 146 -1.28 6.21 -18.03
C ARG A 146 -0.08 6.20 -17.10
N VAL A 147 -0.33 5.93 -15.82
CA VAL A 147 0.72 5.69 -14.83
C VAL A 147 1.01 4.19 -14.81
N VAL A 148 2.25 3.82 -15.10
CA VAL A 148 2.67 2.41 -15.20
C VAL A 148 3.77 2.14 -14.17
N PRO A 149 3.63 1.13 -13.29
CA PRO A 149 4.70 0.73 -12.39
C PRO A 149 5.93 0.25 -13.17
N GLU A 150 7.11 0.71 -12.79
CA GLU A 150 8.37 0.39 -13.46
C GLU A 150 9.26 -0.52 -12.59
N HIS A 151 9.39 -0.21 -11.30
CA HIS A 151 10.18 -1.00 -10.36
C HIS A 151 9.63 -0.90 -8.93
N MET A 152 10.00 -1.87 -8.09
CA MET A 152 9.68 -1.92 -6.67
C MET A 152 10.87 -2.51 -5.91
N ASP A 153 11.34 -1.80 -4.88
CA ASP A 153 12.47 -2.21 -4.05
C ASP A 153 12.17 -2.03 -2.56
N LEU A 154 12.90 -2.76 -1.71
CA LEU A 154 12.87 -2.54 -0.26
C LEU A 154 13.89 -1.50 0.16
N ILE A 155 13.52 -0.68 1.15
CA ILE A 155 14.38 0.33 1.77
C ILE A 155 14.38 0.21 3.29
N GLY A 156 15.35 0.83 3.94
CA GLY A 156 15.50 0.77 5.41
C GLY A 156 16.11 -0.55 5.90
N LEU A 157 16.85 -1.25 5.03
CA LEU A 157 17.50 -2.54 5.30
C LEU A 157 18.78 -2.44 6.14
N GLU A 158 19.22 -1.22 6.47
CA GLU A 158 20.44 -0.98 7.22
C GLU A 158 20.15 -0.74 8.71
N LYS A 159 21.08 -1.18 9.56
CA LYS A 159 21.03 -0.86 10.99
C LYS A 159 21.52 0.56 11.21
N LEU A 160 20.84 1.28 12.09
CA LEU A 160 21.28 2.55 12.64
C LEU A 160 22.37 2.32 13.70
N ASP A 161 23.02 3.40 14.14
CA ASP A 161 24.09 3.36 15.15
C ASP A 161 23.67 2.69 16.47
N CYS A 162 22.37 2.72 16.79
CA CYS A 162 21.81 2.03 17.96
C CYS A 162 21.67 0.51 17.79
N GLY A 163 22.15 -0.06 16.69
CA GLY A 163 22.13 -1.50 16.38
C GLY A 163 20.76 -2.04 15.95
N ARG A 164 19.79 -1.16 15.68
CA ARG A 164 18.41 -1.50 15.27
C ARG A 164 18.13 -1.00 13.85
N PHE A 165 17.20 -1.65 13.17
CA PHE A 165 16.67 -1.15 11.90
C PHE A 165 15.73 0.04 12.14
N THR A 166 15.41 0.82 11.11
CA THR A 166 14.49 1.97 11.20
C THR A 166 13.11 1.57 11.71
N SER A 167 12.63 0.38 11.35
CA SER A 167 11.35 -0.19 11.74
C SER A 167 11.47 -1.72 11.81
N ASP A 168 10.50 -2.41 12.39
CA ASP A 168 10.36 -3.87 12.21
C ASP A 168 9.79 -4.26 10.83
N HIS A 169 9.30 -3.27 10.08
CA HIS A 169 8.97 -3.38 8.66
C HIS A 169 10.10 -2.81 7.79
N TRP A 170 10.21 -3.33 6.58
CA TRP A 170 10.93 -2.73 5.46
C TRP A 170 10.02 -1.77 4.72
N GLY A 171 10.56 -0.62 4.32
CA GLY A 171 9.82 0.31 3.46
C GLY A 171 9.78 -0.20 2.02
N ILE A 172 8.76 0.21 1.27
CA ILE A 172 8.64 -0.04 -0.17
C ILE A 172 8.93 1.26 -0.92
N LEU A 173 9.82 1.20 -1.91
CA LEU A 173 10.04 2.25 -2.90
C LEU A 173 9.53 1.78 -4.26
N CYS A 174 8.55 2.49 -4.83
CA CYS A 174 8.03 2.21 -6.16
C CYS A 174 8.37 3.35 -7.14
N GLY A 175 8.85 2.98 -8.32
CA GLY A 175 8.99 3.88 -9.47
C GLY A 175 7.83 3.73 -10.45
N PHE A 176 7.44 4.83 -11.07
CA PHE A 176 6.37 4.87 -12.06
C PHE A 176 6.81 5.68 -13.28
N THR A 177 6.39 5.23 -14.46
CA THR A 177 6.47 6.01 -15.69
C THR A 177 5.10 6.57 -16.06
N ILE A 178 5.10 7.72 -16.73
CA ILE A 178 3.89 8.34 -17.28
C ILE A 178 3.95 8.16 -18.79
N GLN A 179 2.98 7.44 -19.34
CA GLN A 179 2.81 7.24 -20.77
C GLN A 179 1.65 8.11 -21.26
N THR A 180 1.91 9.01 -22.21
CA THR A 180 0.91 9.88 -22.83
C THR A 180 0.35 9.25 -24.10
#